data_AF-A0A9X5X5X8-F1
#
_entry.id   AF-A0A9X5X5X8-F1
#
_cell.length_a   1.000
_cell.length_b   1.000
_cell.length_c   1.000
_cell.angle_alpha   90.00
_cell.angle_beta   90.00
_cell.angle_gamma   90.00
#
_symmetry.space_group_name_H-M   'P 1'
#
loop_
_entity.id
_entity.type
_entity.pdbx_description
1 polymer ?
#
loop_
_entity_poly.entity_id
_entity_poly.type
_entity_poly.pdbx_seq_one_letter_code
_entity_poly.pdbx_strand_id
1 'polypeptide(L)'
;GADGTTLLSDDFSGDASRWTHTGGGSWSLQDGQYVQTDVGAENTMVSAGDPAWHDYDLHVKATKKSGKEGFLVAFGVKDTGNYYWWNLGGWNNTTTAVEQAVDGGKSTLISKPGTIETGKAYDVDIKVRGRQVTLYLDGQEWGSFKDDKPAEPFRQVVTRDARTGDLIVKVVNAQAADARTAIDLGGAKAGRKAAVTTLQAAPEAVNSEAVTAVAPVKSTFDGVADKFTYTFPANSVTFLRIRQR
;
A
#
# COMPACT_ATOMS: atom_id res chain seq x y z
N GLY A 1 -22.43 -6.32 7.99
CA GLY A 1 -22.53 -4.96 8.53
C GLY A 1 -22.53 -5.05 10.04
N ALA A 2 -22.27 -3.95 10.74
CA ALA A 2 -22.26 -3.93 12.21
C ALA A 2 -23.60 -4.38 12.84
N ASP A 3 -24.69 -4.27 12.10
CA ASP A 3 -26.05 -4.67 12.45
C ASP A 3 -26.38 -6.14 12.10
N GLY A 4 -25.40 -6.91 11.61
CA GLY A 4 -25.58 -8.31 11.20
C GLY A 4 -26.09 -8.48 9.76
N THR A 5 -26.33 -7.39 9.02
CA THR A 5 -26.71 -7.48 7.60
C THR A 5 -25.57 -8.06 6.76
N THR A 6 -25.88 -8.92 5.79
CA THR A 6 -24.90 -9.35 4.80
C THR A 6 -24.65 -8.21 3.81
N LEU A 7 -23.43 -7.67 3.80
CA LEU A 7 -23.02 -6.62 2.87
C LEU A 7 -22.60 -7.20 1.51
N LEU A 8 -21.86 -8.29 1.55
CA LEU A 8 -21.44 -9.09 0.41
C LEU A 8 -21.26 -10.54 0.88
N SER A 9 -21.68 -11.46 0.02
CA SER A 9 -21.37 -12.89 0.14
C SER A 9 -21.16 -13.42 -1.27
N ASP A 10 -20.18 -14.30 -1.40
CA ASP A 10 -19.84 -15.01 -2.63
C ASP A 10 -19.20 -16.34 -2.23
N ASP A 11 -19.78 -17.45 -2.68
CA ASP A 11 -19.25 -18.79 -2.50
C ASP A 11 -18.58 -19.33 -3.76
N PHE A 12 -18.48 -18.49 -4.81
CA PHE A 12 -17.88 -18.80 -6.10
C PHE A 12 -18.53 -20.00 -6.83
N SER A 13 -19.78 -20.36 -6.49
CA SER A 13 -20.57 -21.33 -7.26
C SER A 13 -21.09 -20.79 -8.59
N GLY A 14 -21.13 -19.46 -8.74
CA GLY A 14 -21.50 -18.74 -9.96
C GLY A 14 -20.29 -18.21 -10.73
N ASP A 15 -20.31 -16.91 -11.05
CA ASP A 15 -19.20 -16.19 -11.67
C ASP A 15 -18.46 -15.28 -10.66
N ALA A 16 -17.34 -14.67 -11.08
CA ALA A 16 -16.56 -13.75 -10.26
C ALA A 16 -16.69 -12.28 -10.74
N SER A 17 -17.77 -11.92 -11.44
CA SER A 17 -17.95 -10.60 -12.07
C SER A 17 -17.98 -9.43 -11.07
N ARG A 18 -18.26 -9.72 -9.81
CA ARG A 18 -18.26 -8.75 -8.70
C ARG A 18 -16.86 -8.41 -8.19
N TRP A 19 -15.85 -9.14 -8.64
CA TRP A 19 -14.46 -9.01 -8.19
C TRP A 19 -13.62 -8.29 -9.24
N THR A 20 -12.90 -7.28 -8.80
CA THR A 20 -11.94 -6.54 -9.64
C THR A 20 -10.53 -7.03 -9.34
N HIS A 21 -9.83 -7.51 -10.35
CA HIS A 21 -8.41 -7.87 -10.26
C HIS A 21 -7.55 -6.61 -10.44
N THR A 22 -6.65 -6.38 -9.49
CA THR A 22 -5.64 -5.33 -9.55
C THR A 22 -4.25 -5.92 -9.26
N GLY A 23 -3.22 -5.36 -9.89
CA GLY A 23 -1.84 -5.84 -9.74
C GLY A 23 -1.51 -7.04 -10.64
N GLY A 24 -0.49 -7.81 -10.25
CA GLY A 24 -0.02 -8.97 -11.01
C GLY A 24 -0.82 -10.24 -10.76
N GLY A 25 -0.37 -11.35 -11.34
CA GLY A 25 -0.94 -12.69 -11.13
C GLY A 25 -2.05 -13.06 -12.10
N SER A 26 -2.57 -14.28 -11.92
CA SER A 26 -3.66 -14.82 -12.71
C SER A 26 -4.72 -15.40 -11.79
N TRP A 27 -5.92 -14.83 -11.81
CA TRP A 27 -7.07 -15.30 -11.02
C TRP A 27 -8.12 -15.94 -11.92
N SER A 28 -8.66 -17.07 -11.48
CA SER A 28 -9.72 -17.77 -12.22
C SER A 28 -10.59 -18.60 -11.28
N LEU A 29 -11.83 -18.85 -11.68
CA LEU A 29 -12.70 -19.79 -10.99
C LEU A 29 -12.27 -21.23 -11.31
N GLN A 30 -12.07 -22.03 -10.27
CA GLN A 30 -11.72 -23.44 -10.35
C GLN A 30 -12.42 -24.19 -9.22
N ASP A 31 -13.24 -25.19 -9.55
CA ASP A 31 -13.91 -26.07 -8.58
C ASP A 31 -14.60 -25.29 -7.43
N GLY A 32 -15.37 -24.25 -7.78
CA GLY A 32 -16.09 -23.42 -6.81
C GLY A 32 -15.19 -22.55 -5.91
N GLN A 33 -13.96 -22.26 -6.33
CA GLN A 33 -13.02 -21.38 -5.64
C GLN A 33 -12.46 -20.34 -6.60
N TYR A 34 -12.15 -19.15 -6.10
CA TYR A 34 -11.40 -18.16 -6.86
C TYR A 34 -9.89 -18.29 -6.57
N VAL A 35 -9.15 -18.74 -7.57
CA VAL A 35 -7.79 -19.26 -7.41
C VAL A 35 -6.79 -18.38 -8.15
N GLN A 36 -5.77 -17.94 -7.42
CA GLN A 36 -4.55 -17.39 -7.99
C GLN A 36 -3.61 -18.55 -8.37
N THR A 37 -3.20 -18.64 -9.64
CA THR A 37 -2.35 -19.75 -10.15
C THR A 37 -0.90 -19.39 -10.46
N ASP A 38 -0.55 -18.10 -10.44
CA ASP A 38 0.79 -17.63 -10.75
C ASP A 38 1.65 -17.56 -9.48
N VAL A 39 2.44 -18.61 -9.26
CA VAL A 39 3.33 -18.76 -8.10
C VAL A 39 4.52 -17.78 -8.08
N GLY A 40 4.78 -17.08 -9.19
CA GLY A 40 5.85 -16.09 -9.29
C GLY A 40 5.35 -14.65 -9.17
N ALA A 41 4.04 -14.42 -9.22
CA ALA A 41 3.47 -13.09 -9.13
C ALA A 41 3.53 -12.53 -7.71
N GLU A 42 3.95 -11.28 -7.62
CA GLU A 42 3.92 -10.49 -6.40
C GLU A 42 2.79 -9.45 -6.46
N ASN A 43 2.34 -8.97 -5.30
CA ASN A 43 1.36 -7.88 -5.18
C ASN A 43 0.08 -8.11 -5.99
N THR A 44 -0.40 -9.35 -5.99
CA THR A 44 -1.66 -9.78 -6.58
C THR A 44 -2.83 -9.43 -5.65
N MET A 45 -3.88 -8.80 -6.15
CA MET A 45 -5.06 -8.45 -5.35
C MET A 45 -6.35 -8.60 -6.14
N VAL A 46 -7.38 -9.15 -5.50
CA VAL A 46 -8.77 -9.07 -5.95
C VAL A 46 -9.59 -8.40 -4.87
N SER A 47 -10.48 -7.49 -5.25
CA SER A 47 -11.35 -6.77 -4.32
C SER A 47 -12.79 -6.73 -4.82
N ALA A 48 -13.72 -6.69 -3.87
CA ALA A 48 -15.15 -6.54 -4.11
C ALA A 48 -15.77 -5.78 -2.93
N GLY A 49 -16.96 -5.20 -3.13
CA GLY A 49 -17.67 -4.44 -2.10
C GLY A 49 -17.60 -2.93 -2.33
N ASP A 50 -17.83 -2.17 -1.26
CA ASP A 50 -17.90 -0.71 -1.28
C ASP A 50 -16.80 -0.09 -0.39
N PRO A 51 -15.92 0.78 -0.94
CA PRO A 51 -14.91 1.51 -0.16
C PRO A 51 -15.45 2.36 1.00
N ALA A 52 -16.75 2.65 1.03
CA ALA A 52 -17.39 3.40 2.11
C ALA A 52 -17.67 2.57 3.37
N TRP A 53 -17.51 1.24 3.34
CA TRP A 53 -17.73 0.40 4.51
C TRP A 53 -16.63 0.59 5.57
N HIS A 54 -17.04 0.87 6.80
CA HIS A 54 -16.13 1.13 7.91
C HIS A 54 -16.40 0.29 9.18
N ASP A 55 -17.56 -0.36 9.29
CA ASP A 55 -17.91 -1.29 10.37
C ASP A 55 -18.48 -2.59 9.82
N TYR A 56 -17.65 -3.63 9.75
CA TYR A 56 -18.02 -4.92 9.18
C TYR A 56 -17.19 -6.07 9.75
N ASP A 57 -17.71 -7.27 9.55
CA ASP A 57 -17.00 -8.52 9.77
C ASP A 57 -16.75 -9.16 8.39
N LEU A 58 -15.49 -9.48 8.11
CA LEU A 58 -15.06 -10.16 6.91
C LEU A 58 -14.72 -11.61 7.27
N HIS A 59 -15.39 -12.55 6.62
CA HIS A 59 -15.20 -13.98 6.78
C HIS A 59 -14.66 -14.56 5.47
N VAL A 60 -13.51 -15.22 5.52
CA VAL A 60 -12.86 -15.82 4.35
C VAL A 60 -12.38 -17.22 4.69
N LYS A 61 -12.71 -18.19 3.83
CA LYS A 61 -12.05 -19.50 3.84
C LYS A 61 -10.95 -19.49 2.80
N ALA A 62 -9.70 -19.69 3.24
CA ALA A 62 -8.53 -19.63 2.36
C ALA A 62 -7.69 -20.90 2.48
N THR A 63 -7.00 -21.27 1.40
CA THR A 63 -6.12 -22.45 1.36
C THR A 63 -4.87 -22.13 0.57
N LYS A 64 -3.70 -22.31 1.18
CA LYS A 64 -2.44 -22.29 0.44
C LYS A 64 -2.36 -23.55 -0.45
N LYS A 65 -2.32 -23.39 -1.77
CA LYS A 65 -2.17 -24.53 -2.71
C LYS A 65 -0.70 -24.90 -2.97
N SER A 66 0.18 -23.91 -3.07
CA SER A 66 1.61 -24.09 -3.35
C SER A 66 2.38 -22.80 -3.04
N GLY A 67 3.68 -22.76 -3.38
CA GLY A 67 4.51 -21.55 -3.24
C GLY A 67 5.30 -21.47 -1.93
N LYS A 68 6.19 -20.47 -1.88
CA LYS A 68 7.13 -20.26 -0.76
C LYS A 68 6.49 -19.59 0.45
N GLU A 69 5.39 -18.86 0.26
CA GLU A 69 4.66 -18.13 1.29
C GLU A 69 3.24 -18.70 1.45
N GLY A 70 2.46 -18.18 2.39
CA GLY A 70 1.06 -18.53 2.56
C GLY A 70 0.15 -17.74 1.63
N PHE A 71 -0.71 -16.90 2.20
CA PHE A 71 -1.66 -16.09 1.44
C PHE A 71 -1.91 -14.76 2.14
N LEU A 72 -2.54 -13.82 1.41
CA LEU A 72 -2.85 -12.50 1.93
C LEU A 72 -4.36 -12.27 1.89
N VAL A 73 -4.90 -11.67 2.97
CA VAL A 73 -6.29 -11.23 3.01
C VAL A 73 -6.31 -9.71 3.13
N ALA A 74 -6.77 -9.03 2.07
CA ALA A 74 -6.91 -7.59 2.05
C ALA A 74 -8.21 -7.14 2.74
N PHE A 75 -8.17 -6.02 3.45
CA PHE A 75 -9.34 -5.40 4.08
C PHE A 75 -9.12 -3.89 4.20
N GLY A 76 -10.21 -3.14 4.38
CA GLY A 76 -10.17 -1.67 4.38
C GLY A 76 -9.60 -1.10 3.08
N VAL A 77 -9.85 -1.77 1.94
CA VAL A 77 -9.33 -1.39 0.63
C VAL A 77 -10.10 -0.18 0.12
N LYS A 78 -9.43 0.96 0.01
CA LYS A 78 -10.00 2.17 -0.60
C LYS A 78 -9.64 2.28 -2.07
N ASP A 79 -8.38 1.98 -2.38
CA ASP A 79 -7.80 2.02 -3.72
C ASP A 79 -6.50 1.20 -3.73
N THR A 80 -5.80 1.15 -4.87
CA THR A 80 -4.56 0.37 -5.04
C THR A 80 -3.37 0.90 -4.22
N GLY A 81 -3.47 2.08 -3.62
CA GLY A 81 -2.45 2.69 -2.76
C GLY A 81 -2.79 2.65 -1.27
N ASN A 82 -4.06 2.44 -0.91
CA ASN A 82 -4.60 2.59 0.44
C ASN A 82 -5.41 1.37 0.86
N TYR A 83 -4.79 0.50 1.64
CA TYR A 83 -5.39 -0.75 2.12
C TYR A 83 -4.62 -1.34 3.29
N TYR A 84 -5.24 -2.28 4.00
CA TYR A 84 -4.53 -3.22 4.87
C TYR A 84 -4.50 -4.59 4.21
N TRP A 85 -3.47 -5.37 4.53
CA TRP A 85 -3.45 -6.79 4.21
C TRP A 85 -2.88 -7.60 5.37
N TRP A 86 -3.51 -8.72 5.64
CA TRP A 86 -3.01 -9.71 6.58
C TRP A 86 -2.19 -10.74 5.81
N ASN A 87 -0.86 -10.60 5.86
CA ASN A 87 0.11 -11.48 5.24
C ASN A 87 0.34 -12.70 6.14
N LEU A 88 -0.31 -13.82 5.80
CA LEU A 88 -0.27 -15.07 6.55
C LEU A 88 0.80 -15.98 5.95
N GLY A 89 1.86 -16.25 6.72
CA GLY A 89 2.99 -17.05 6.24
C GLY A 89 3.85 -16.33 5.19
N GLY A 90 4.12 -15.04 5.36
CA GLY A 90 5.11 -14.30 4.59
C GLY A 90 6.56 -14.63 4.99
N TRP A 91 7.52 -14.02 4.28
CA TRP A 91 8.96 -14.18 4.45
C TRP A 91 9.38 -15.65 4.48
N ASN A 92 9.13 -16.36 3.37
CA ASN A 92 9.33 -17.81 3.25
C ASN A 92 8.53 -18.62 4.29
N ASN A 93 7.28 -18.22 4.56
CA ASN A 93 6.37 -18.95 5.45
C ASN A 93 6.82 -19.04 6.92
N THR A 94 7.51 -18.00 7.39
CA THR A 94 8.05 -17.93 8.76
C THR A 94 7.35 -16.89 9.62
N THR A 95 6.71 -15.90 8.99
CA THR A 95 6.18 -14.72 9.68
C THR A 95 4.77 -14.43 9.20
N THR A 96 3.89 -14.07 10.13
CA THR A 96 2.58 -13.51 9.82
C THR A 96 2.54 -12.05 10.26
N ALA A 97 2.07 -11.17 9.39
CA ALA A 97 2.05 -9.74 9.65
C ALA A 97 0.81 -9.05 9.13
N VAL A 98 0.38 -8.00 9.83
CA VAL A 98 -0.51 -7.00 9.26
C VAL A 98 0.35 -5.90 8.71
N GLU A 99 0.17 -5.57 7.45
CA GLU A 99 0.81 -4.42 6.84
C GLU A 99 -0.24 -3.47 6.27
N GLN A 100 0.13 -2.20 6.19
CA GLN A 100 -0.68 -1.11 5.72
C GLN A 100 0.02 -0.44 4.55
N ALA A 101 -0.72 -0.28 3.45
CA ALA A 101 -0.37 0.63 2.38
C ALA A 101 -1.07 1.98 2.62
N VAL A 102 -0.30 3.06 2.59
CA VAL A 102 -0.82 4.44 2.52
C VAL A 102 -0.10 5.13 1.38
N ASP A 103 -0.84 5.54 0.36
CA ASP A 103 -0.33 6.15 -0.88
C ASP A 103 0.77 5.31 -1.55
N GLY A 104 0.57 3.99 -1.56
CA GLY A 104 1.49 3.01 -2.15
C GLY A 104 2.72 2.70 -1.31
N GLY A 105 2.98 3.45 -0.23
CA GLY A 105 4.03 3.13 0.74
C GLY A 105 3.56 2.08 1.74
N LYS A 106 4.31 0.99 1.89
CA LYS A 106 3.98 -0.10 2.81
C LYS A 106 4.69 0.03 4.16
N SER A 107 4.01 -0.35 5.23
CA SER A 107 4.58 -0.46 6.58
C SER A 107 3.91 -1.58 7.36
N THR A 108 4.65 -2.25 8.24
CA THR A 108 4.12 -3.30 9.12
C THR A 108 3.52 -2.70 10.39
N LEU A 109 2.31 -3.12 10.74
CA LEU A 109 1.61 -2.71 11.97
C LEU A 109 1.84 -3.70 13.12
N ILE A 110 1.66 -5.00 12.84
CA ILE A 110 1.89 -6.10 13.77
C ILE A 110 2.62 -7.20 13.01
N SER A 111 3.60 -7.84 13.65
CA SER A 111 4.25 -9.03 13.12
C SER A 111 4.51 -10.04 14.23
N LYS A 112 4.31 -11.33 13.92
CA LYS A 112 4.56 -12.48 14.80
C LYS A 112 5.11 -13.65 13.98
N PRO A 113 5.91 -14.56 14.56
CA PRO A 113 6.20 -15.84 13.91
C PRO A 113 4.89 -16.57 13.57
N GLY A 114 4.84 -17.18 12.39
CA GLY A 114 3.63 -17.88 11.96
C GLY A 114 3.81 -18.55 10.60
N THR A 115 3.21 -19.73 10.45
CA THR A 115 3.34 -20.59 9.27
C THR A 115 1.96 -21.07 8.83
N ILE A 116 1.76 -21.14 7.52
CA ILE A 116 0.57 -21.68 6.87
C ILE A 116 0.92 -23.02 6.23
N GLU A 117 0.11 -24.03 6.53
CA GLU A 117 0.23 -25.37 5.97
C GLU A 117 -0.37 -25.42 4.56
N THR A 118 0.37 -26.02 3.62
CA THR A 118 -0.12 -26.26 2.27
C THR A 118 -1.25 -27.29 2.31
N GLY A 119 -2.36 -27.00 1.64
CA GLY A 119 -3.52 -27.90 1.52
C GLY A 119 -4.50 -27.83 2.70
N LYS A 120 -4.15 -27.17 3.82
CA LYS A 120 -5.08 -26.92 4.92
C LYS A 120 -5.95 -25.70 4.59
N ALA A 121 -7.27 -25.85 4.77
CA ALA A 121 -8.19 -24.74 4.77
C ALA A 121 -8.19 -24.04 6.14
N TYR A 122 -8.15 -22.72 6.11
CA TYR A 122 -8.19 -21.87 7.29
C TYR A 122 -9.45 -21.00 7.27
N ASP A 123 -10.07 -20.83 8.43
CA ASP A 123 -11.13 -19.86 8.64
C ASP A 123 -10.51 -18.54 9.12
N VAL A 124 -10.67 -17.48 8.33
CA VAL A 124 -10.13 -16.14 8.59
C VAL A 124 -11.27 -15.19 8.93
N ASP A 125 -11.23 -14.58 10.11
CA ASP A 125 -12.20 -13.56 10.52
C ASP A 125 -11.49 -12.24 10.81
N ILE A 126 -11.98 -11.16 10.21
CA ILE A 126 -11.49 -9.80 10.46
C ILE A 126 -12.67 -8.93 10.89
N LYS A 127 -12.62 -8.42 12.11
CA LYS A 127 -13.64 -7.53 12.67
C LYS A 127 -13.13 -6.10 12.63
N VAL A 128 -13.76 -5.25 11.83
CA VAL A 128 -13.42 -3.83 11.68
C VAL A 128 -14.48 -2.99 12.39
N ARG A 129 -14.06 -2.16 13.35
CA ARG A 129 -14.90 -1.21 14.09
C ARG A 129 -14.26 0.18 14.05
N GLY A 130 -14.59 0.95 13.03
CA GLY A 130 -13.91 2.19 12.68
C GLY A 130 -12.42 1.94 12.47
N ARG A 131 -11.60 2.46 13.39
CA ARG A 131 -10.13 2.30 13.37
C ARG A 131 -9.62 1.11 14.19
N GLN A 132 -10.49 0.43 14.93
CA GLN A 132 -10.14 -0.76 15.69
C GLN A 132 -10.34 -2.00 14.84
N VAL A 133 -9.32 -2.85 14.73
CA VAL A 133 -9.36 -4.11 13.99
C VAL A 133 -8.95 -5.25 14.90
N THR A 134 -9.69 -6.36 14.85
CA THR A 134 -9.36 -7.62 15.55
C THR A 134 -9.40 -8.78 14.56
N LEU A 135 -8.38 -9.63 14.61
CA LEU A 135 -8.09 -10.67 13.64
C LEU A 135 -8.15 -12.03 14.31
N TYR A 136 -8.84 -12.99 13.68
CA TYR A 136 -8.94 -14.37 14.13
C TYR A 136 -8.53 -15.32 13.01
N LEU A 137 -7.81 -16.37 13.40
CA LEU A 137 -7.46 -17.49 12.53
C LEU A 137 -7.94 -18.77 13.21
N ASP A 138 -8.76 -19.56 12.52
CA ASP A 138 -9.41 -20.77 13.06
C ASP A 138 -10.14 -20.50 14.39
N GLY A 139 -10.82 -19.35 14.48
CA GLY A 139 -11.57 -18.92 15.68
C GLY A 139 -10.72 -18.44 16.86
N GLN A 140 -9.40 -18.48 16.76
CA GLN A 140 -8.48 -17.97 17.79
C GLN A 140 -8.06 -16.55 17.48
N GLU A 141 -8.11 -15.64 18.46
CA GLU A 141 -7.62 -14.28 18.27
C GLU A 141 -6.12 -14.31 17.96
N TRP A 142 -5.77 -13.88 16.75
CA TRP A 142 -4.39 -13.77 16.35
C TRP A 142 -3.80 -12.42 16.78
N GLY A 143 -4.57 -11.34 16.73
CA GLY A 143 -4.12 -10.03 17.17
C GLY A 143 -5.15 -8.92 16.95
N SER A 144 -4.85 -7.75 17.51
CA SER A 144 -5.72 -6.58 17.47
C SER A 144 -4.87 -5.30 17.39
N PHE A 145 -5.30 -4.33 16.60
CA PHE A 145 -4.66 -3.02 16.51
C PHE A 145 -5.68 -1.90 16.34
N LYS A 146 -5.26 -0.70 16.71
CA LYS A 146 -6.00 0.52 16.44
C LYS A 146 -5.17 1.41 15.54
N ASP A 147 -5.69 1.75 14.37
CA ASP A 147 -5.02 2.68 13.47
C ASP A 147 -5.35 4.15 13.80
N ASP A 148 -4.76 4.62 14.89
CA ASP A 148 -4.87 6.01 15.33
C ASP A 148 -3.77 6.90 14.77
N LYS A 149 -2.89 6.37 13.93
CA LYS A 149 -1.78 7.16 13.39
C LYS A 149 -2.38 8.30 12.55
N PRO A 150 -1.96 9.55 12.78
CA PRO A 150 -2.26 10.62 11.86
C PRO A 150 -1.79 10.18 10.47
N ALA A 151 -2.60 10.40 9.44
CA ALA A 151 -2.11 10.26 8.08
C ALA A 151 -0.88 11.18 7.95
N GLU A 152 0.30 10.60 7.77
CA GLU A 152 1.52 11.36 7.52
C GLU A 152 1.32 12.08 6.19
N PRO A 153 1.18 13.42 6.16
CA PRO A 153 0.84 14.14 4.94
C PRO A 153 1.95 14.07 3.88
N PHE A 154 3.14 13.62 4.31
CA PHE A 154 4.31 13.46 3.47
C PHE A 154 4.96 12.10 3.67
N ARG A 155 5.53 11.57 2.59
CA ARG A 155 6.59 10.56 2.66
C ARG A 155 7.86 11.14 2.07
N GLN A 156 8.96 11.04 2.80
CA GLN A 156 10.26 11.57 2.37
C GLN A 156 11.35 10.51 2.41
N VAL A 157 12.23 10.54 1.42
CA VAL A 157 13.47 9.77 1.37
C VAL A 157 14.58 10.69 0.90
N VAL A 158 15.72 10.67 1.59
CA VAL A 158 16.93 11.38 1.18
C VAL A 158 17.99 10.34 0.85
N THR A 159 18.48 10.37 -0.38
CA THR A 159 19.62 9.54 -0.81
C THR A 159 20.79 10.41 -1.22
N ARG A 160 21.99 9.82 -1.18
CA ARG A 160 23.19 10.42 -1.73
C ARG A 160 23.62 9.61 -2.95
N ASP A 161 23.79 10.29 -4.08
CA ASP A 161 24.33 9.68 -5.29
C ASP A 161 25.81 9.34 -5.04
N ALA A 162 26.15 8.05 -5.03
CA ALA A 162 27.48 7.58 -4.63
C ALA A 162 28.61 8.07 -5.56
N ARG A 163 28.29 8.42 -6.82
CA ARG A 163 29.27 8.84 -7.81
C ARG A 163 29.55 10.33 -7.75
N THR A 164 28.51 11.13 -7.55
CA THR A 164 28.58 12.61 -7.60
C THR A 164 28.56 13.26 -6.22
N GLY A 165 28.10 12.55 -5.20
CA GLY A 165 27.85 13.09 -3.87
C GLY A 165 26.56 13.90 -3.74
N ASP A 166 25.84 14.13 -4.85
CA ASP A 166 24.59 14.89 -4.88
C ASP A 166 23.57 14.30 -3.90
N LEU A 167 22.85 15.19 -3.21
CA LEU A 167 21.69 14.81 -2.42
C LEU A 167 20.46 14.75 -3.32
N ILE A 168 19.67 13.69 -3.19
CA ILE A 168 18.38 13.55 -3.85
C ILE A 168 17.33 13.45 -2.75
N VAL A 169 16.55 14.50 -2.59
CA VAL A 169 15.40 14.53 -1.68
C VAL A 169 14.16 14.18 -2.50
N LYS A 170 13.55 13.03 -2.22
CA LYS A 170 12.25 12.63 -2.74
C LYS A 170 11.20 12.95 -1.70
N VAL A 171 10.15 13.67 -2.08
CA VAL A 171 8.97 13.91 -1.25
C VAL A 171 7.72 13.54 -2.04
N VAL A 172 6.83 12.80 -1.40
CA VAL A 172 5.47 12.55 -1.86
C VAL A 172 4.55 13.42 -1.04
N ASN A 173 3.76 14.28 -1.70
CA ASN A 173 2.64 14.99 -1.09
C ASN A 173 1.35 14.33 -1.58
N ALA A 174 0.72 13.55 -0.71
CA ALA A 174 -0.52 12.84 -1.02
C ALA A 174 -1.78 13.65 -0.70
N GLN A 175 -1.61 14.87 -0.20
CA GLN A 175 -2.75 15.73 0.10
C GLN A 175 -3.35 16.29 -1.19
N ALA A 176 -4.65 16.57 -1.15
CA ALA A 176 -5.37 17.28 -2.21
C ALA A 176 -5.01 18.79 -2.29
N ALA A 177 -4.13 19.26 -1.41
CA ALA A 177 -3.67 20.64 -1.36
C ALA A 177 -2.14 20.72 -1.46
N ASP A 178 -1.67 21.82 -2.05
CA ASP A 178 -0.27 22.19 -2.04
C ASP A 178 0.21 22.36 -0.60
N ALA A 179 1.40 21.85 -0.32
CA ALA A 179 1.88 21.76 1.05
C ALA A 179 3.28 22.37 1.16
N ARG A 180 3.35 23.47 1.93
CA ARG A 180 4.58 24.24 2.14
C ARG A 180 5.32 23.69 3.35
N THR A 181 6.51 23.15 3.12
CA THR A 181 7.25 22.38 4.14
C THR A 181 8.67 22.91 4.31
N ALA A 182 9.14 22.91 5.56
CA ALA A 182 10.53 23.17 5.88
C ALA A 182 11.39 21.93 5.60
N ILE A 183 12.51 22.11 4.93
CA ILE A 183 13.51 21.09 4.63
C ILE A 183 14.77 21.47 5.40
N ASP A 184 15.28 20.53 6.18
CA ASP A 184 16.53 20.64 6.92
C ASP A 184 17.51 19.58 6.39
N LEU A 185 18.62 20.03 5.81
CA LEU A 185 19.63 19.14 5.23
C LEU A 185 20.59 18.56 6.28
N GLY A 186 20.40 18.86 7.57
CA GLY A 186 21.21 18.28 8.65
C GLY A 186 22.69 18.67 8.57
N GLY A 187 22.99 19.86 8.05
CA GLY A 187 24.37 20.35 7.88
C GLY A 187 25.13 19.77 6.68
N ALA A 188 24.46 19.08 5.76
CA ALA A 188 25.11 18.58 4.56
C ALA A 188 25.57 19.74 3.63
N LYS A 189 26.80 19.64 3.11
CA LYS A 189 27.33 20.63 2.15
C LYS A 189 26.55 20.59 0.84
N ALA A 190 25.69 21.57 0.63
CA ALA A 190 24.81 21.68 -0.52
C ALA A 190 25.06 22.95 -1.34
N GLY A 191 24.95 22.83 -2.65
CA GLY A 191 24.85 23.96 -3.56
C GLY A 191 23.56 24.76 -3.32
N ARG A 192 23.52 25.98 -3.87
CA ARG A 192 22.38 26.91 -3.66
C ARG A 192 21.18 26.61 -4.56
N LYS A 193 21.30 25.65 -5.48
CA LYS A 193 20.28 25.30 -6.46
C LYS A 193 19.93 23.81 -6.39
N ALA A 194 18.66 23.50 -6.61
CA ALA A 194 18.18 22.15 -6.86
C ALA A 194 17.65 22.04 -8.29
N ALA A 195 18.01 20.98 -9.00
CA ALA A 195 17.24 20.53 -10.15
C ALA A 195 16.00 19.81 -9.64
N VAL A 196 14.83 20.26 -10.07
CA VAL A 196 13.54 19.74 -9.61
C VAL A 196 12.92 18.88 -10.69
N THR A 197 12.39 17.72 -10.32
CA THR A 197 11.51 16.94 -11.17
C THR A 197 10.24 16.63 -10.40
N THR A 198 9.09 17.04 -10.92
CA THR A 198 7.79 16.83 -10.29
C THR A 198 6.92 15.99 -11.21
N LEU A 199 6.33 14.93 -10.66
CA LEU A 199 5.23 14.20 -11.27
C LEU A 199 3.98 14.58 -10.47
N GLN A 200 3.07 15.34 -11.09
CA GLN A 200 1.80 15.74 -10.50
C GLN A 200 0.69 15.32 -11.45
N ALA A 201 -0.34 14.68 -10.91
CA ALA A 201 -1.52 14.28 -11.66
C ALA A 201 -2.73 14.16 -10.73
N ALA A 202 -3.90 13.88 -11.29
CA ALA A 202 -5.05 13.48 -10.50
C ALA A 202 -4.76 12.16 -9.75
N PRO A 203 -5.33 11.93 -8.54
CA PRO A 203 -5.07 10.72 -7.74
C PRO A 203 -5.27 9.39 -8.49
N GLU A 204 -6.24 9.35 -9.39
CA GLU A 204 -6.63 8.19 -10.20
C GLU A 204 -5.89 8.09 -11.55
N ALA A 205 -5.02 9.06 -11.86
CA ALA A 205 -4.31 9.08 -13.13
C ALA A 205 -3.30 7.93 -13.23
N VAL A 206 -3.41 7.15 -14.29
CA VAL A 206 -2.48 6.07 -14.62
C VAL A 206 -1.92 6.25 -16.02
N ASN A 207 -0.67 5.80 -16.22
CA ASN A 207 -0.11 5.69 -17.57
C ASN A 207 -0.52 4.33 -18.17
N SER A 208 -0.81 4.33 -19.47
CA SER A 208 -1.02 3.14 -20.29
C SER A 208 -0.10 3.19 -21.51
N GLU A 209 -0.13 2.17 -22.36
CA GLU A 209 0.64 2.18 -23.61
C GLU A 209 0.27 3.37 -24.53
N ALA A 210 -0.98 3.83 -24.48
CA ALA A 210 -1.49 4.91 -25.33
C ALA A 210 -1.51 6.30 -24.67
N VAL A 211 -1.46 6.36 -23.33
CA VAL A 211 -1.70 7.61 -22.57
C VAL A 211 -0.65 7.77 -21.48
N THR A 212 0.04 8.91 -21.48
CA THR A 212 1.01 9.30 -20.45
C THR A 212 0.46 10.45 -19.61
N ALA A 213 -0.55 10.16 -18.78
CA ALA A 213 -1.21 11.15 -17.92
C ALA A 213 -0.31 11.66 -16.77
N VAL A 214 0.63 10.83 -16.32
CA VAL A 214 1.59 11.14 -15.25
C VAL A 214 2.98 11.31 -15.87
N ALA A 215 3.36 12.56 -16.14
CA ALA A 215 4.61 12.91 -16.81
C ALA A 215 5.53 13.79 -15.93
N PRO A 216 6.86 13.62 -16.01
CA PRO A 216 7.80 14.43 -15.23
C PRO A 216 7.95 15.84 -15.82
N VAL A 217 7.71 16.86 -14.99
CA VAL A 217 7.99 18.26 -15.28
C VAL A 217 9.29 18.66 -14.60
N LYS A 218 10.22 19.24 -15.36
CA LYS A 218 11.53 19.68 -14.86
C LYS A 218 11.53 21.19 -14.61
N SER A 219 12.12 21.60 -13.50
CA SER A 219 12.36 23.01 -13.17
C SER A 219 13.63 23.17 -12.33
N THR A 220 13.94 24.39 -11.92
CA THR A 220 15.07 24.70 -11.03
C THR A 220 14.57 25.50 -9.84
N PHE A 221 15.10 25.20 -8.66
CA PHE A 221 14.84 25.95 -7.44
C PHE A 221 16.14 26.56 -6.93
N ASP A 222 16.17 27.89 -6.79
CA ASP A 222 17.37 28.67 -6.44
C ASP A 222 17.49 29.01 -4.93
N GLY A 223 16.55 28.52 -4.11
CA GLY A 223 16.45 28.85 -2.69
C GLY A 223 17.07 27.83 -1.73
N VAL A 224 17.99 26.97 -2.20
CA VAL A 224 18.57 25.94 -1.33
C VAL A 224 19.54 26.57 -0.33
N ALA A 225 19.33 26.23 0.94
CA ALA A 225 20.19 26.55 2.07
C ALA A 225 20.25 25.32 3.00
N ASP A 226 20.97 25.41 4.13
CA ASP A 226 20.99 24.32 5.12
C ASP A 226 19.57 24.01 5.64
N LYS A 227 18.77 25.06 5.83
CA LYS A 227 17.33 24.99 6.07
C LYS A 227 16.60 25.92 5.11
N PHE A 228 15.60 25.41 4.42
CA PHE A 228 14.81 26.20 3.47
C PHE A 228 13.37 25.70 3.42
N THR A 229 12.48 26.44 2.75
CA THR A 229 11.11 26.00 2.50
C THR A 229 10.90 25.68 1.03
N TYR A 230 10.08 24.67 0.77
CA TYR A 230 9.63 24.31 -0.57
C TYR A 230 8.13 23.99 -0.53
N THR A 231 7.40 24.35 -1.58
CA THR A 231 5.98 24.04 -1.72
C THR A 231 5.84 22.82 -2.61
N PHE A 232 5.43 21.71 -2.04
CA PHE A 232 5.16 20.47 -2.77
C PHE A 232 3.74 20.50 -3.31
N PRO A 233 3.52 20.37 -4.63
CA PRO A 233 2.18 20.40 -5.19
C PRO A 233 1.29 19.27 -4.66
N ALA A 234 -0.03 19.46 -4.63
CA ALA A 234 -1.00 18.42 -4.32
C ALA A 234 -0.81 17.18 -5.21
N ASN A 235 -1.05 15.97 -4.67
CA ASN A 235 -0.99 14.70 -5.40
C ASN A 235 0.28 14.56 -6.26
N SER A 236 1.44 14.77 -5.64
CA SER A 236 2.71 14.83 -6.38
C SER A 236 3.83 14.00 -5.77
N VAL A 237 4.74 13.55 -6.64
CA VAL A 237 6.07 13.09 -6.30
C VAL A 237 7.07 14.11 -6.81
N THR A 238 7.84 14.72 -5.91
CA THR A 238 8.86 15.70 -6.26
C THR A 238 10.24 15.21 -5.86
N PHE A 239 11.19 15.34 -6.79
CA PHE A 239 12.61 15.09 -6.57
C PHE A 239 13.36 16.41 -6.61
N LEU A 240 14.10 16.72 -5.54
CA LEU A 240 15.07 17.81 -5.49
C LEU A 240 16.47 17.20 -5.54
N ARG A 241 17.15 17.33 -6.68
CA ARG A 241 18.57 16.96 -6.82
C ARG A 241 19.42 18.19 -6.52
N ILE A 242 20.11 18.15 -5.39
CA ILE A 242 20.94 19.22 -4.86
C ILE A 242 22.40 18.81 -5.01
N ARG A 243 23.17 19.62 -5.75
CA ARG A 243 24.59 19.35 -5.93
C ARG A 243 25.35 19.45 -4.62
N GLN A 244 26.30 18.55 -4.39
CA GLN A 244 27.21 18.71 -3.27
C GLN A 244 28.12 19.93 -3.49
N ARG A 245 28.42 20.64 -2.40
CA ARG A 245 29.35 21.78 -2.38
C ARG A 245 30.77 21.38 -2.01
#